data_AF-A0A504YAD3-F1
#
_entry.id   AF-A0A504YAD3-F1
#
_cell.length_a   1.000
_cell.length_b   1.000
_cell.length_c   1.000
_cell.angle_alpha   90.00
_cell.angle_beta   90.00
_cell.angle_gamma   90.00
#
_symmetry.space_group_name_H-M   'P 1'
#
loop_
_entity.id
_entity.type
_entity.pdbx_description
1 polymer ?
#
loop_
_entity_poly.entity_id
_entity_poly.type
_entity_poly.pdbx_seq_one_letter_code
_entity_poly.pdbx_strand_id
1 'polypeptide(L)'
;MGLFYLANCLALATGPYVLVYRCSGMKENDAFWKCFKYGMLYGLMQMLKFFLATLIPHDVDTSPKNVFYMDIMSVILDLVFIYSVAYRASSRNEFNLSVACMGWSTAALVSTKFVPIWFGTKGVEFNVIYLCLSYEANLEMLLTFVQFYALWLLIHKQGSFSNCSMVLFILTCASMRQMLFSFIDRVMQSIFQALLSKTVIAFVLGTFVLSLKRTMKLDKVNKTPWITATWKSLSDLIHPLWTQHIVPALGLKPVRENRASLATNAKRHN
;
A
#
# COMPACT_ATOMS: atom_id res chain seq x y z
N MET A 1 -36.98 14.95 -3.23
CA MET A 1 -35.70 15.53 -3.67
C MET A 1 -34.47 14.82 -3.09
N GLY A 2 -34.45 14.46 -1.80
CA GLY A 2 -33.27 13.81 -1.17
C GLY A 2 -32.81 12.49 -1.80
N LEU A 3 -33.71 11.63 -2.28
CA LEU A 3 -33.32 10.37 -2.94
C LEU A 3 -32.59 10.57 -4.27
N PHE A 4 -33.01 11.56 -5.08
CA PHE A 4 -32.32 11.92 -6.31
C PHE A 4 -30.92 12.49 -6.01
N TYR A 5 -30.82 13.30 -4.96
CA TYR A 5 -29.54 13.85 -4.52
C TYR A 5 -28.58 12.75 -4.03
N LEU A 6 -29.08 11.84 -3.18
CA LEU A 6 -28.36 10.66 -2.72
C LEU A 6 -27.89 9.80 -3.91
N ALA A 7 -28.76 9.53 -4.87
CA ALA A 7 -28.43 8.75 -6.06
C ALA A 7 -27.32 9.42 -6.88
N ASN A 8 -27.35 10.75 -7.03
CA ASN A 8 -26.31 11.50 -7.74
C ASN A 8 -24.95 11.43 -7.02
N CYS A 9 -24.92 11.62 -5.69
CA CYS A 9 -23.70 11.50 -4.90
C CYS A 9 -23.11 10.08 -4.98
N LEU A 10 -23.95 9.06 -4.81
CA LEU A 10 -23.52 7.66 -4.94
C LEU A 10 -23.07 7.33 -6.35
N ALA A 11 -23.75 7.81 -7.40
CA ALA A 11 -23.34 7.61 -8.78
C ALA A 11 -21.99 8.29 -9.06
N LEU A 12 -21.76 9.49 -8.52
CA LEU A 12 -20.48 10.19 -8.67
C LEU A 12 -19.33 9.45 -7.97
N ALA A 13 -19.59 8.89 -6.79
CA ALA A 13 -18.61 8.13 -6.03
C ALA A 13 -18.34 6.73 -6.61
N THR A 14 -19.36 6.05 -7.12
CA THR A 14 -19.25 4.67 -7.65
C THR A 14 -18.94 4.62 -9.15
N GLY A 15 -19.18 5.69 -9.90
CA GLY A 15 -19.00 5.75 -11.35
C GLY A 15 -17.61 5.32 -11.82
N PRO A 16 -16.52 5.95 -11.31
CA PRO A 16 -15.16 5.58 -11.70
C PRO A 16 -14.81 4.13 -11.33
N TYR A 17 -15.34 3.62 -10.23
CA TYR A 17 -15.14 2.23 -9.83
C TYR A 17 -15.75 1.26 -10.83
N VAL A 18 -17.00 1.49 -11.24
CA VAL A 18 -17.68 0.67 -12.24
C VAL A 18 -16.96 0.75 -13.59
N LEU A 19 -16.50 1.95 -13.98
CA LEU A 19 -15.77 2.16 -15.22
C LEU A 19 -14.45 1.37 -15.24
N VAL A 20 -13.64 1.47 -14.19
CA VAL A 20 -12.38 0.70 -14.07
C VAL A 20 -12.64 -0.80 -14.09
N TYR A 21 -13.67 -1.28 -13.40
CA TYR A 21 -14.04 -2.70 -13.40
C TYR A 21 -14.42 -3.22 -14.79
N ARG A 22 -15.17 -2.43 -15.57
CA ARG A 22 -15.58 -2.76 -16.94
C ARG A 22 -14.41 -2.67 -17.93
N CYS A 23 -13.66 -1.57 -17.90
CA CYS A 23 -12.54 -1.34 -18.82
C CYS A 23 -11.36 -2.29 -18.60
N SER A 24 -11.18 -2.81 -17.39
CA SER A 24 -10.09 -3.73 -17.07
C SER A 24 -10.35 -5.18 -17.50
N GLY A 25 -11.48 -5.49 -18.16
CA GLY A 25 -11.83 -6.85 -18.58
C GLY A 25 -12.06 -7.83 -17.42
N MET A 26 -12.29 -7.32 -16.20
CA MET A 26 -12.37 -8.14 -14.99
C MET A 26 -13.59 -9.08 -14.97
N LYS A 27 -14.61 -8.78 -15.77
CA LYS A 27 -15.85 -9.56 -15.86
C LYS A 27 -15.63 -10.97 -16.43
N GLU A 28 -14.63 -11.17 -17.29
CA GLU A 28 -14.41 -12.44 -18.01
C GLU A 28 -13.62 -13.48 -17.20
N ASN A 29 -12.92 -13.07 -16.14
CA ASN A 29 -11.92 -13.88 -15.44
C ASN A 29 -12.36 -14.35 -14.03
N ASP A 30 -13.67 -14.45 -13.76
CA ASP A 30 -14.24 -14.68 -12.42
C ASP A 30 -13.59 -13.79 -11.35
N ALA A 31 -13.21 -12.57 -11.73
CA ALA A 31 -12.43 -11.68 -10.88
C ALA A 31 -13.29 -11.04 -9.79
N PHE A 32 -14.62 -11.13 -9.90
CA PHE A 32 -15.55 -10.65 -8.89
C PHE A 32 -15.29 -11.31 -7.52
N TRP A 33 -15.14 -12.64 -7.48
CA TRP A 33 -14.91 -13.35 -6.22
C TRP A 33 -13.54 -13.03 -5.61
N LYS A 34 -12.52 -12.87 -6.46
CA LYS A 34 -11.18 -12.44 -6.03
C LYS A 34 -11.23 -11.03 -5.46
N CYS A 35 -11.89 -10.10 -6.14
CA CYS A 35 -12.11 -8.72 -5.70
C CYS A 35 -12.84 -8.70 -4.33
N PHE A 36 -13.93 -9.46 -4.22
CA PHE A 36 -14.70 -9.58 -2.98
C PHE A 36 -13.84 -10.11 -1.82
N LYS A 37 -13.01 -11.13 -2.06
CA LYS A 37 -12.06 -11.64 -1.06
C LYS A 37 -11.08 -10.57 -0.57
N TYR A 38 -10.54 -9.73 -1.45
CA TYR A 38 -9.66 -8.62 -1.07
C TYR A 38 -10.41 -7.52 -0.31
N GLY A 39 -11.68 -7.26 -0.66
CA GLY A 39 -12.54 -6.36 0.10
C GLY A 39 -12.88 -6.87 1.51
N MET A 40 -13.16 -8.16 1.65
CA MET A 40 -13.37 -8.80 2.95
C MET A 40 -12.09 -8.74 3.81
N LEU A 41 -10.93 -8.94 3.19
CA LEU A 41 -9.63 -8.80 3.87
C LEU A 41 -9.40 -7.37 4.37
N TYR A 42 -9.78 -6.34 3.60
CA TYR A 42 -9.76 -4.96 4.07
C TYR A 42 -10.63 -4.78 5.32
N GLY A 43 -11.86 -5.32 5.32
CA GLY A 43 -12.74 -5.28 6.49
C GLY A 43 -12.13 -5.92 7.74
N LEU A 44 -11.49 -7.09 7.59
CA LEU A 44 -10.78 -7.75 8.69
C LEU A 44 -9.60 -6.91 9.21
N MET A 45 -8.80 -6.32 8.32
CA MET A 45 -7.68 -5.45 8.70
C MET A 45 -8.18 -4.19 9.42
N GLN A 46 -9.31 -3.63 8.99
CA GLN A 46 -9.91 -2.47 9.64
C GLN A 46 -10.42 -2.81 11.04
N MET A 47 -11.07 -3.96 11.24
CA MET A 47 -11.49 -4.42 12.56
C MET A 47 -10.30 -4.67 13.48
N LEU A 48 -9.23 -5.27 12.95
CA LEU A 48 -7.98 -5.46 13.69
C LEU A 48 -7.37 -4.11 14.10
N LYS A 49 -7.38 -3.10 13.22
CA LYS A 49 -6.89 -1.76 13.51
C LYS A 49 -7.66 -1.09 14.64
N PHE A 50 -8.99 -1.18 14.64
CA PHE A 50 -9.83 -0.66 15.72
C PHE A 50 -9.60 -1.41 17.04
N PHE A 51 -9.45 -2.73 16.99
CA PHE A 51 -9.11 -3.52 18.18
C PHE A 51 -7.73 -3.11 18.74
N LEU A 52 -6.73 -2.93 17.88
CA LEU A 52 -5.41 -2.48 18.29
C LEU A 52 -5.45 -1.07 18.89
N ALA A 53 -6.29 -0.18 18.35
CA ALA A 53 -6.51 1.15 18.90
C ALA A 53 -7.13 1.10 20.32
N THR A 54 -8.02 0.15 20.60
CA THR A 54 -8.60 -0.02 21.96
C THR A 54 -7.62 -0.58 22.99
N LEU A 55 -6.53 -1.23 22.57
CA LEU A 55 -5.48 -1.72 23.46
C LEU A 55 -4.50 -0.62 23.89
N ILE A 56 -4.55 0.55 23.25
CA ILE A 56 -3.69 1.66 23.62
C ILE A 56 -4.26 2.27 24.91
N PRO A 57 -3.46 2.34 26.00
CA PRO A 57 -3.95 2.82 27.29
C PRO A 57 -4.53 4.24 27.15
N HIS A 58 -5.68 4.46 27.78
CA HIS A 58 -6.43 5.72 27.67
C HIS A 58 -5.76 6.88 28.45
N ASP A 59 -4.72 6.59 29.24
CA ASP A 59 -3.95 7.55 30.04
C ASP A 59 -2.93 8.37 29.21
N VAL A 60 -2.89 8.15 27.89
CA VAL A 60 -2.06 8.95 26.99
C VAL A 60 -2.75 10.31 26.78
N ASP A 61 -2.24 11.35 27.43
CA ASP A 61 -2.72 12.72 27.30
C ASP A 61 -2.97 13.10 25.83
N THR A 62 -4.03 13.85 25.55
CA THR A 62 -4.36 14.41 24.21
C THR A 62 -3.41 15.55 23.79
N SER A 63 -2.16 15.50 24.25
CA SER A 63 -1.10 16.37 23.77
C SER A 63 -0.90 16.20 22.26
N PRO A 64 -0.61 17.29 21.52
CA PRO A 64 -0.45 17.25 20.06
C PRO A 64 0.65 16.27 19.60
N LYS A 65 1.65 16.00 20.46
CA LYS A 65 2.70 15.01 20.21
C LYS A 65 2.17 13.57 20.18
N ASN A 66 1.21 13.25 21.05
CA ASN A 66 0.66 11.90 21.17
C ASN A 66 -0.30 11.59 20.02
N VAL A 67 -1.08 12.59 19.57
CA VAL A 67 -1.92 12.46 18.36
C VAL A 67 -1.07 12.14 17.13
N PHE A 68 0.05 12.84 16.95
CA PHE A 68 0.96 12.58 15.83
C PHE A 68 1.59 11.18 15.89
N TYR A 69 1.89 10.67 17.09
CA TYR A 69 2.40 9.32 17.28
C TYR A 69 1.36 8.25 16.89
N MET A 70 0.09 8.43 17.28
CA MET A 70 -1.01 7.55 16.88
C MET A 70 -1.21 7.54 15.36
N ASP A 71 -1.14 8.72 14.73
CA ASP A 71 -1.27 8.86 13.28
C ASP A 71 -0.14 8.15 12.53
N ILE A 72 1.10 8.26 13.01
CA ILE A 72 2.24 7.54 12.42
C ILE A 72 2.04 6.02 12.56
N MET A 73 1.64 5.53 13.74
CA MET A 73 1.41 4.10 13.95
C MET A 73 0.30 3.56 13.05
N SER A 74 -0.78 4.33 12.90
CA SER A 74 -1.87 4.06 11.98
C SER A 74 -1.37 3.91 10.53
N VAL A 75 -0.48 4.80 10.06
CA VAL A 75 0.05 4.70 8.70
C VAL A 75 1.04 3.55 8.54
N ILE A 76 1.87 3.24 9.54
CA ILE A 76 2.76 2.08 9.50
C ILE A 76 1.95 0.79 9.38
N LEU A 77 0.86 0.65 10.16
CA LEU A 77 -0.03 -0.51 10.09
C LEU A 77 -0.70 -0.61 8.71
N ASP A 78 -1.22 0.48 8.18
CA ASP A 78 -1.83 0.51 6.85
C ASP A 78 -0.81 0.12 5.77
N LEU A 79 0.43 0.60 5.87
CA LEU A 79 1.51 0.25 4.96
C LEU A 79 1.85 -1.25 5.04
N VAL A 80 1.92 -1.83 6.24
CA VAL A 80 2.15 -3.26 6.45
C VAL A 80 1.01 -4.10 5.85
N PHE A 81 -0.24 -3.68 6.03
CA PHE A 81 -1.40 -4.37 5.47
C PHE A 81 -1.39 -4.32 3.95
N ILE A 82 -1.24 -3.12 3.36
CA ILE A 82 -1.20 -2.96 1.91
C ILE A 82 0.00 -3.72 1.33
N TYR A 83 1.17 -3.68 1.96
CA TYR A 83 2.34 -4.45 1.56
C TYR A 83 2.04 -5.96 1.56
N SER A 84 1.43 -6.47 2.63
CA SER A 84 1.08 -7.90 2.75
C SER A 84 0.10 -8.35 1.67
N VAL A 85 -0.90 -7.53 1.36
CA VAL A 85 -1.88 -7.80 0.30
C VAL A 85 -1.23 -7.71 -1.08
N ALA A 86 -0.46 -6.64 -1.31
CA ALA A 86 0.24 -6.41 -2.57
C ALA A 86 1.22 -7.54 -2.84
N TYR A 87 2.03 -7.97 -1.87
CA TYR A 87 2.97 -9.09 -2.01
C TYR A 87 2.26 -10.38 -2.44
N ARG A 88 1.14 -10.72 -1.78
CA ARG A 88 0.34 -11.91 -2.14
C ARG A 88 -0.28 -11.80 -3.54
N ALA A 89 -0.88 -10.67 -3.87
CA ALA A 89 -1.53 -10.44 -5.17
C ALA A 89 -0.53 -10.38 -6.34
N SER A 90 0.64 -9.79 -6.07
CA SER A 90 1.75 -9.54 -6.99
C SER A 90 2.46 -10.81 -7.44
N SER A 91 2.44 -11.87 -6.64
CA SER A 91 3.10 -13.15 -6.93
C SER A 91 2.63 -13.85 -8.21
N ARG A 92 1.42 -13.53 -8.69
CA ARG A 92 0.79 -14.24 -9.83
C ARG A 92 0.79 -13.46 -11.14
N ASN A 93 0.28 -12.23 -11.17
CA ASN A 93 0.10 -11.42 -12.39
C ASN A 93 -0.15 -9.92 -12.09
N GLU A 94 0.19 -9.02 -13.02
CA GLU A 94 -0.18 -7.58 -12.96
C GLU A 94 -1.71 -7.38 -12.86
N PHE A 95 -2.47 -8.24 -13.52
CA PHE A 95 -3.94 -8.23 -13.45
C PHE A 95 -4.45 -8.49 -12.02
N ASN A 96 -3.85 -9.43 -11.29
CA ASN A 96 -4.28 -9.76 -9.92
C ASN A 96 -4.00 -8.60 -8.95
N LEU A 97 -2.96 -7.80 -9.20
CA LEU A 97 -2.70 -6.58 -8.44
C LEU A 97 -3.83 -5.56 -8.64
N SER A 98 -4.26 -5.34 -9.88
CA SER A 98 -5.35 -4.41 -10.18
C SER A 98 -6.66 -4.86 -9.52
N VAL A 99 -6.95 -6.18 -9.53
CA VAL A 99 -8.10 -6.77 -8.83
C VAL A 99 -8.02 -6.54 -7.32
N ALA A 100 -6.84 -6.72 -6.72
CA ALA A 100 -6.63 -6.50 -5.29
C ALA A 100 -6.80 -5.03 -4.89
N CYS A 101 -6.24 -4.11 -5.68
CA CYS A 101 -6.40 -2.68 -5.48
C CYS A 101 -7.88 -2.27 -5.59
N MET A 102 -8.58 -2.79 -6.60
CA MET A 102 -10.00 -2.52 -6.81
C MET A 102 -10.85 -2.97 -5.62
N GLY A 103 -10.62 -4.20 -5.13
CA GLY A 103 -11.33 -4.73 -3.97
C GLY A 103 -11.05 -3.94 -2.70
N TRP A 104 -9.77 -3.61 -2.46
CA TRP A 104 -9.34 -2.81 -1.32
C TRP A 104 -9.99 -1.41 -1.33
N SER A 105 -9.92 -0.71 -2.46
CA SER A 105 -10.47 0.63 -2.59
C SER A 105 -12.00 0.65 -2.53
N THR A 106 -12.67 -0.35 -3.10
CA THR A 106 -14.14 -0.45 -3.04
C THR A 106 -14.60 -0.70 -1.61
N ALA A 107 -13.90 -1.55 -0.86
CA ALA A 107 -14.21 -1.79 0.54
C ALA A 107 -13.97 -0.54 1.40
N ALA A 108 -12.90 0.21 1.13
CA ALA A 108 -12.62 1.50 1.78
C ALA A 108 -13.70 2.55 1.48
N LEU A 109 -14.19 2.64 0.24
CA LEU A 109 -15.29 3.51 -0.14
C LEU A 109 -16.56 3.20 0.67
N VAL A 110 -16.93 1.92 0.72
CA VAL A 110 -18.15 1.46 1.38
C VAL A 110 -18.07 1.68 2.90
N SER A 111 -16.91 1.43 3.51
CA SER A 111 -16.74 1.59 4.95
C SER A 111 -16.69 3.05 5.39
N THR A 112 -16.05 3.94 4.62
CA THR A 112 -15.74 5.30 5.08
C THR A 112 -16.71 6.37 4.57
N LYS A 113 -17.22 6.25 3.35
CA LYS A 113 -17.99 7.34 2.70
C LYS A 113 -19.47 7.00 2.51
N PHE A 114 -19.82 5.73 2.31
CA PHE A 114 -21.21 5.32 2.07
C PHE A 114 -22.13 5.65 3.25
N VAL A 115 -21.66 5.40 4.48
CA VAL A 115 -22.42 5.69 5.71
C VAL A 115 -22.68 7.20 5.87
N PRO A 116 -21.66 8.09 5.84
CA PRO A 116 -21.89 9.54 5.90
C PRO A 116 -22.78 10.08 4.78
N ILE A 117 -22.65 9.58 3.55
CA ILE A 117 -23.48 10.03 2.42
C ILE A 117 -24.93 9.58 2.62
N TRP A 118 -25.15 8.33 3.03
CA TRP A 118 -26.48 7.78 3.22
C TRP A 118 -27.25 8.51 4.33
N PHE A 119 -26.66 8.65 5.51
CA PHE A 119 -27.31 9.33 6.63
C PHE A 119 -27.35 10.84 6.45
N GLY A 120 -26.31 11.44 5.86
CA GLY A 120 -26.23 12.89 5.69
C GLY A 120 -27.16 13.47 4.62
N THR A 121 -27.57 12.67 3.64
CA THR A 121 -28.51 13.12 2.58
C THR A 121 -29.98 12.83 2.91
N LYS A 122 -30.25 12.08 3.99
CA LYS A 122 -31.60 11.85 4.50
C LYS A 122 -32.11 13.08 5.23
N GLY A 123 -32.92 13.89 4.54
CA GLY A 123 -33.66 15.01 5.15
C GLY A 123 -32.97 16.36 5.07
N VAL A 124 -31.89 16.49 4.28
CA VAL A 124 -31.17 17.75 4.12
C VAL A 124 -31.39 18.30 2.70
N GLU A 125 -31.56 19.62 2.60
CA GLU A 125 -31.55 20.35 1.33
C GLU A 125 -30.14 20.31 0.69
N PHE A 126 -30.04 20.64 -0.60
CA PHE A 126 -28.84 20.46 -1.43
C PHE A 126 -27.57 21.07 -0.79
N ASN A 127 -26.58 20.22 -0.46
CA ASN A 127 -25.36 20.63 0.24
C ASN A 127 -24.10 20.17 -0.47
N VAL A 128 -23.30 21.12 -0.97
CA VAL A 128 -22.07 20.87 -1.76
C VAL A 128 -21.06 19.97 -1.04
N ILE A 129 -21.08 19.92 0.30
CA ILE A 129 -20.18 19.11 1.13
C ILE A 129 -20.24 17.61 0.73
N TYR A 130 -21.43 17.05 0.51
CA TYR A 130 -21.56 15.62 0.14
C TYR A 130 -21.13 15.36 -1.31
N LEU A 131 -21.26 16.36 -2.19
CA LEU A 131 -20.71 16.31 -3.54
C LEU A 131 -19.17 16.28 -3.51
N CYS A 132 -18.56 17.15 -2.70
CA CYS A 132 -17.12 17.17 -2.47
C CYS A 132 -16.63 15.86 -1.83
N LEU A 133 -17.39 15.31 -0.87
CA LEU A 133 -17.07 14.03 -0.23
C LEU A 133 -17.08 12.85 -1.23
N SER A 134 -18.05 12.86 -2.15
CA SER A 134 -18.16 11.86 -3.22
C SER A 134 -17.00 11.97 -4.21
N TYR A 135 -16.59 13.20 -4.52
CA TYR A 135 -15.42 13.45 -5.37
C TYR A 135 -14.10 13.09 -4.68
N GLU A 136 -13.95 13.38 -3.39
CA GLU A 136 -12.78 12.99 -2.61
C GLU A 136 -12.59 11.47 -2.57
N ALA A 137 -13.68 10.71 -2.54
CA ALA A 137 -13.62 9.25 -2.63
C ALA A 137 -12.94 8.76 -3.92
N ASN A 138 -13.18 9.44 -5.04
CA ASN A 138 -12.53 9.14 -6.31
C ASN A 138 -11.02 9.45 -6.28
N LEU A 139 -10.60 10.50 -5.57
CA LEU A 139 -9.18 10.79 -5.36
C LEU A 139 -8.51 9.75 -4.49
N GLU A 140 -9.22 9.28 -3.45
CA GLU A 140 -8.72 8.22 -2.57
C GLU A 140 -8.57 6.89 -3.31
N MET A 141 -9.47 6.60 -4.25
CA MET A 141 -9.31 5.48 -5.20
C MET A 141 -8.00 5.61 -5.97
N LEU A 142 -7.76 6.75 -6.62
CA LEU A 142 -6.58 6.97 -7.44
C LEU A 142 -5.29 6.83 -6.61
N LEU A 143 -5.24 7.43 -5.42
CA LEU A 143 -4.08 7.31 -4.53
C LEU A 143 -3.86 5.87 -4.04
N THR A 144 -4.92 5.11 -3.82
CA THR A 144 -4.81 3.68 -3.49
C THR A 144 -4.21 2.91 -4.67
N PHE A 145 -4.62 3.20 -5.91
CA PHE A 145 -4.00 2.64 -7.11
C PHE A 145 -2.51 2.98 -7.21
N VAL A 146 -2.14 4.24 -6.97
CA VAL A 146 -0.74 4.70 -6.92
C VAL A 146 0.06 3.90 -5.89
N GLN A 147 -0.47 3.66 -4.69
CA GLN A 147 0.20 2.89 -3.64
C GLN A 147 0.44 1.43 -4.05
N PHE A 148 -0.59 0.73 -4.51
CA PHE A 148 -0.48 -0.67 -4.93
C PHE A 148 0.50 -0.84 -6.10
N TYR A 149 0.48 0.07 -7.08
CA TYR A 149 1.39 0.04 -8.21
C TYR A 149 2.84 0.41 -7.82
N ALA A 150 3.04 1.39 -6.95
CA ALA A 150 4.37 1.75 -6.45
C ALA A 150 5.01 0.57 -5.68
N LEU A 151 4.24 -0.10 -4.82
CA LEU A 151 4.68 -1.31 -4.13
C LEU A 151 5.02 -2.46 -5.09
N TRP A 152 4.20 -2.66 -6.12
CA TRP A 152 4.47 -3.67 -7.13
C TRP A 152 5.75 -3.40 -7.90
N LEU A 153 6.01 -2.14 -8.28
CA LEU A 153 7.28 -1.73 -8.89
C LEU A 153 8.45 -2.01 -7.95
N LEU A 154 8.31 -1.72 -6.65
CA LEU A 154 9.37 -1.97 -5.66
C LEU A 154 9.68 -3.46 -5.48
N ILE A 155 8.65 -4.33 -5.49
CA ILE A 155 8.82 -5.78 -5.30
C ILE A 155 9.41 -6.45 -6.55
N HIS A 156 8.91 -6.13 -7.75
CA HIS A 156 9.28 -6.85 -8.98
C HIS A 156 10.34 -6.17 -9.84
N LYS A 157 10.41 -4.83 -9.82
CA LYS A 157 11.31 -4.07 -10.70
C LYS A 157 12.39 -3.42 -9.86
N GLN A 158 13.52 -4.11 -9.76
CA GLN A 158 14.72 -3.54 -9.17
C GLN A 158 15.44 -2.69 -10.23
N GLY A 159 15.08 -1.41 -10.28
CA GLY A 159 15.77 -0.41 -11.11
C GLY A 159 17.05 0.09 -10.45
N SER A 160 17.71 1.06 -11.08
CA SER A 160 18.80 1.83 -10.44
C SER A 160 18.39 2.39 -9.08
N PHE A 161 19.36 2.62 -8.19
CA PHE A 161 19.15 3.20 -6.86
C PHE A 161 18.28 4.47 -6.89
N SER A 162 18.46 5.32 -7.90
CA SER A 162 17.65 6.53 -8.10
C SER A 162 16.16 6.21 -8.33
N ASN A 163 15.85 5.28 -9.22
CA ASN A 163 14.47 4.87 -9.50
C ASN A 163 13.83 4.21 -8.27
N CYS A 164 14.59 3.41 -7.51
CA CYS A 164 14.09 2.81 -6.27
C CYS A 164 13.80 3.86 -5.19
N SER A 165 14.68 4.86 -5.04
CA SER A 165 14.49 5.99 -4.11
C SER A 165 13.25 6.81 -4.48
N MET A 166 13.02 7.07 -5.77
CA MET A 166 11.81 7.76 -6.24
C MET A 166 10.52 6.96 -5.97
N VAL A 167 10.54 5.64 -6.19
CA VAL A 167 9.39 4.77 -5.87
C VAL A 167 9.10 4.80 -4.37
N LEU A 168 10.13 4.73 -3.52
CA LEU A 168 9.99 4.85 -2.06
C LEU A 168 9.40 6.19 -1.66
N PHE A 169 9.88 7.29 -2.23
CA PHE A 169 9.35 8.63 -1.95
C PHE A 169 7.86 8.74 -2.28
N ILE A 170 7.45 8.24 -3.45
CA ILE A 170 6.04 8.24 -3.85
C ILE A 170 5.20 7.35 -2.93
N LEU A 171 5.72 6.18 -2.55
CA LEU A 171 5.04 5.28 -1.62
C LEU A 171 4.84 5.93 -0.26
N THR A 172 5.85 6.60 0.28
CA THR A 172 5.75 7.34 1.54
C THR A 172 4.72 8.47 1.41
N CYS A 173 4.82 9.29 0.36
CA CYS A 173 3.89 10.40 0.13
C CYS A 173 2.43 9.92 0.01
N ALA A 174 2.19 8.83 -0.73
CA ALA A 174 0.86 8.26 -0.90
C ALA A 174 0.34 7.60 0.40
N SER A 175 1.23 7.05 1.24
CA SER A 175 0.86 6.50 2.56
C SER A 175 0.53 7.59 3.58
N MET A 176 1.22 8.72 3.53
CA MET A 176 0.95 9.89 4.38
C MET A 176 -0.25 10.72 3.90
N ARG A 177 -1.02 10.25 2.89
CA ARG A 177 -2.12 11.01 2.26
C ARG A 177 -3.15 11.56 3.25
N GLN A 178 -3.50 10.81 4.30
CA GLN A 178 -4.49 11.24 5.29
C GLN A 178 -3.97 12.45 6.08
N MET A 179 -2.69 12.44 6.44
CA MET A 179 -2.05 13.59 7.08
C MET A 179 -1.93 14.79 6.14
N LEU A 180 -1.59 14.55 4.87
CA LEU A 180 -1.52 15.61 3.86
C LEU A 180 -2.88 16.27 3.63
N PHE A 181 -3.95 15.48 3.51
CA PHE A 181 -5.30 15.99 3.31
C PHE A 181 -5.79 16.77 4.53
N SER A 182 -5.58 16.23 5.75
CA SER A 182 -5.89 16.95 7.00
C SER A 182 -5.08 18.24 7.15
N PHE A 183 -3.84 18.28 6.67
CA PHE A 183 -3.04 19.50 6.68
C PHE A 183 -3.58 20.53 5.68
N ILE A 184 -3.91 20.11 4.47
CA ILE A 184 -4.50 20.97 3.43
C ILE A 184 -5.81 21.58 3.91
N ASP A 185 -6.69 20.77 4.53
CA ASP A 185 -7.98 21.25 5.03
C ASP A 185 -7.82 22.26 6.19
N ARG A 186 -6.72 22.20 6.94
CA ARG A 186 -6.40 23.20 7.98
C ARG A 186 -5.82 24.50 7.40
N VAL A 187 -5.00 24.40 6.37
CA VAL A 187 -4.36 25.57 5.75
C VAL A 187 -5.35 26.32 4.84
N MET A 188 -6.21 25.60 4.13
CA MET A 188 -7.14 26.18 3.16
C MET A 188 -8.51 26.39 3.80
N GLN A 189 -8.93 27.64 3.91
CA GLN A 189 -10.24 28.01 4.48
C GLN A 189 -11.41 27.73 3.52
N SER A 190 -11.15 27.59 2.21
CA SER A 190 -12.17 27.32 1.20
C SER A 190 -12.18 25.86 0.75
N ILE A 191 -13.36 25.24 0.78
CA ILE A 191 -13.60 23.84 0.38
C ILE A 191 -13.13 23.58 -1.06
N PHE A 192 -13.39 24.51 -1.98
CA PHE A 192 -13.02 24.34 -3.38
C PHE A 192 -11.50 24.39 -3.60
N GLN A 193 -10.80 25.26 -2.88
CA GLN A 193 -9.33 25.34 -2.95
C GLN A 193 -8.67 24.10 -2.33
N ALA A 194 -9.19 23.64 -1.19
CA ALA A 194 -8.75 22.39 -0.59
C ALA A 194 -8.94 21.22 -1.57
N LEU A 195 -10.10 21.12 -2.20
CA LEU A 195 -10.37 20.06 -3.19
C LEU A 195 -9.42 20.14 -4.38
N LEU A 196 -9.19 21.34 -4.94
CA LEU A 196 -8.30 21.54 -6.08
C LEU A 196 -6.85 21.21 -5.73
N SER A 197 -6.37 21.53 -4.54
CA SER A 197 -5.02 21.12 -4.13
C SER A 197 -4.90 19.58 -3.98
N LYS A 198 -5.92 18.91 -3.44
CA LYS A 198 -5.97 17.44 -3.34
C LYS A 198 -5.95 16.79 -4.74
N THR A 199 -6.65 17.36 -5.72
CA THR A 199 -6.64 16.84 -7.11
C THR A 199 -5.29 16.97 -7.77
N VAL A 200 -4.65 18.14 -7.63
CA VAL A 200 -3.33 18.40 -8.20
C VAL A 200 -2.31 17.42 -7.63
N ILE A 201 -2.30 17.20 -6.31
CA ILE A 201 -1.39 16.24 -5.67
C ILE A 201 -1.64 14.81 -6.18
N ALA A 202 -2.91 14.39 -6.23
CA ALA A 202 -3.26 13.05 -6.71
C ALA A 202 -2.86 12.84 -8.17
N PHE A 203 -3.07 13.84 -9.03
CA PHE A 203 -2.71 13.79 -10.45
C PHE A 203 -1.19 13.77 -10.65
N VAL A 204 -0.45 14.59 -9.89
CA VAL A 204 1.01 14.63 -9.93
C VAL A 204 1.58 13.28 -9.50
N LEU A 205 1.14 12.70 -8.37
CA LEU A 205 1.59 11.38 -7.93
C LEU A 205 1.23 10.28 -8.95
N GLY A 206 0.04 10.35 -9.56
CA GLY A 206 -0.37 9.43 -10.62
C GLY A 206 0.54 9.47 -11.85
N THR A 207 0.82 10.67 -12.36
CA THR A 207 1.70 10.85 -13.53
C THR A 207 3.16 10.45 -13.23
N PHE A 208 3.65 10.69 -12.01
CA PHE A 208 4.98 10.23 -11.58
C PHE A 208 5.09 8.71 -11.56
N VAL A 209 4.10 7.98 -11.01
CA VAL A 209 4.13 6.50 -11.02
C VAL A 209 4.08 5.94 -12.44
N LEU A 210 3.29 6.53 -13.33
CA LEU A 210 3.23 6.11 -14.74
C LEU A 210 4.57 6.36 -15.44
N SER A 211 5.19 7.51 -15.20
CA SER A 211 6.52 7.84 -15.71
C SER A 211 7.57 6.84 -15.23
N LEU A 212 7.57 6.50 -13.94
CA LEU A 212 8.47 5.48 -13.38
C LEU A 212 8.19 4.08 -13.94
N LYS A 213 6.93 3.71 -14.16
CA LYS A 213 6.59 2.44 -14.82
C LYS A 213 7.22 2.37 -16.21
N ARG A 214 7.25 3.50 -16.94
CA ARG A 214 7.88 3.62 -18.26
C ARG A 214 9.40 3.52 -18.17
N THR A 215 10.06 4.29 -17.31
CA THR A 215 11.53 4.24 -17.16
C THR A 215 12.01 2.86 -16.74
N MET A 216 11.37 2.23 -15.75
CA MET A 216 11.73 0.87 -15.30
C MET A 216 11.38 -0.22 -16.33
N LYS A 217 10.54 0.05 -17.33
CA LYS A 217 10.32 -0.87 -18.46
C LYS A 217 11.47 -0.78 -19.46
N LEU A 218 12.04 0.41 -19.66
CA LEU A 218 13.19 0.63 -20.53
C LEU A 218 14.48 0.08 -19.89
N ASP A 219 14.64 0.21 -18.57
CA ASP A 219 15.81 -0.30 -17.83
C ASP A 219 15.96 -1.83 -17.84
N LYS A 220 14.90 -2.60 -18.17
CA LYS A 220 14.99 -4.07 -18.30
C LYS A 220 16.03 -4.52 -19.34
N VAL A 221 16.49 -3.62 -20.21
CA VAL A 221 17.50 -3.91 -21.23
C VAL A 221 18.93 -3.90 -20.65
N ASN A 222 19.17 -3.35 -19.44
CA ASN A 222 20.53 -3.16 -18.92
C ASN A 222 20.73 -3.62 -17.46
N LYS A 223 21.02 -4.92 -17.32
CA LYS A 223 21.79 -5.59 -16.26
C LYS A 223 21.31 -5.63 -14.78
N THR A 224 21.97 -6.57 -14.11
CA THR A 224 21.85 -7.22 -12.79
C THR A 224 21.26 -6.45 -11.60
N PRO A 225 20.38 -7.09 -10.80
CA PRO A 225 19.71 -6.49 -9.65
C PRO A 225 20.68 -6.03 -8.54
N TRP A 226 20.62 -4.74 -8.18
CA TRP A 226 21.41 -4.14 -7.10
C TRP A 226 21.19 -4.80 -5.74
N ILE A 227 20.01 -5.38 -5.49
CA ILE A 227 19.73 -6.09 -4.24
C ILE A 227 20.61 -7.33 -4.13
N THR A 228 20.92 -8.03 -5.22
CA THR A 228 21.88 -9.14 -5.14
C THR A 228 23.30 -8.65 -4.85
N ALA A 229 23.67 -7.44 -5.28
CA ALA A 229 24.97 -6.87 -4.96
C ALA A 229 25.04 -6.39 -3.49
N THR A 230 23.97 -5.75 -2.99
CA THR A 230 23.91 -5.28 -1.60
C THR A 230 23.69 -6.42 -0.61
N TRP A 231 22.84 -7.42 -0.91
CA TRP A 231 22.73 -8.63 -0.09
C TRP A 231 24.02 -9.42 -0.05
N LYS A 232 24.76 -9.50 -1.17
CA LYS A 232 26.06 -10.15 -1.21
C LYS A 232 27.09 -9.36 -0.41
N SER A 233 27.09 -8.02 -0.52
CA SER A 233 27.96 -7.16 0.29
C SER A 233 27.62 -7.23 1.79
N LEU A 234 26.34 -7.31 2.16
CA LEU A 234 25.90 -7.48 3.55
C LEU A 234 26.20 -8.90 4.07
N SER A 235 26.00 -9.95 3.26
CA SER A 235 26.36 -11.30 3.64
C SER A 235 27.87 -11.43 3.82
N ASP A 236 28.66 -10.80 2.96
CA ASP A 236 30.12 -10.82 3.02
C ASP A 236 30.64 -10.03 4.25
N LEU A 237 29.89 -9.04 4.74
CA LEU A 237 30.17 -8.32 5.99
C LEU A 237 29.72 -9.09 7.25
N ILE A 238 28.56 -9.76 7.19
CA ILE A 238 27.98 -10.49 8.34
C ILE A 238 28.70 -11.82 8.58
N HIS A 239 29.12 -12.51 7.52
CA HIS A 239 29.76 -13.82 7.61
C HIS A 239 31.03 -13.84 8.49
N PRO A 240 31.99 -12.89 8.39
CA PRO A 240 33.16 -12.86 9.27
C PRO A 240 32.79 -12.54 10.72
N LEU A 241 31.87 -11.59 10.96
CA LEU A 241 31.37 -11.24 12.29
C LEU A 241 30.66 -12.43 12.98
N TRP A 242 29.86 -13.18 12.23
CA TRP A 242 29.19 -14.38 12.71
C TRP A 242 30.19 -15.48 13.11
N THR A 243 31.23 -15.70 12.28
CA THR A 243 32.27 -16.72 12.57
C THR A 243 33.20 -16.34 13.72
N GLN A 244 33.49 -15.06 13.93
CA GLN A 244 34.43 -14.62 14.97
C GLN A 244 33.79 -14.46 16.36
N HIS A 245 32.54 -14.03 16.45
CA HIS A 245 31.92 -13.72 17.75
C HIS A 245 30.84 -14.72 18.19
N ILE A 246 30.06 -15.28 17.27
CA ILE A 246 28.87 -16.06 17.63
C ILE A 246 29.17 -17.56 17.70
N VAL A 247 29.96 -18.10 16.77
CA VAL A 247 30.33 -19.52 16.72
C VAL A 247 31.12 -19.98 17.96
N PRO A 248 32.09 -19.21 18.51
CA PRO A 248 32.81 -19.60 19.72
C PRO A 248 31.94 -19.53 20.98
N ALA A 249 31.02 -18.56 21.05
CA ALA A 249 30.15 -18.35 22.21
C ALA A 249 29.06 -19.43 22.36
N LEU A 250 28.67 -20.08 21.26
CA LEU A 250 27.67 -21.16 21.23
C LEU A 250 28.27 -22.57 21.27
N GLY A 251 29.61 -22.71 21.28
CA GLY A 251 30.28 -24.02 21.33
C GLY A 251 30.01 -24.96 20.15
N LEU A 252 29.41 -24.45 19.07
CA LEU A 252 29.06 -25.24 17.89
C LEU A 252 30.28 -25.37 16.98
N LYS A 253 30.80 -26.60 16.82
CA LYS A 253 31.85 -26.88 15.83
C LYS A 253 31.34 -26.61 14.41
N PRO A 254 32.14 -25.95 13.54
CA PRO A 254 31.74 -25.69 12.16
C PRO A 254 31.52 -27.00 11.40
N VAL A 255 30.33 -27.16 10.81
CA VAL A 255 29.86 -28.33 10.03
C VAL A 255 30.76 -28.67 8.82
N ARG A 256 31.76 -27.85 8.50
CA ARG A 256 32.67 -28.06 7.36
C ARG A 256 33.66 -29.22 7.57
N GLU A 257 33.91 -29.64 8.80
CA GLU A 257 34.90 -30.70 9.10
C GLU A 257 34.34 -32.11 8.87
N ASN A 258 33.02 -32.30 8.91
CA ASN A 258 32.40 -33.62 8.75
C ASN A 258 32.36 -34.14 7.30
N ARG A 259 32.53 -33.30 6.28
CA ARG A 259 32.65 -33.79 4.89
C ARG A 259 34.05 -34.32 4.55
N ALA A 260 35.09 -33.83 5.22
CA ALA A 260 36.45 -34.30 4.97
C ALA A 260 36.71 -35.68 5.61
N SER A 261 36.09 -35.96 6.77
CA SER A 261 36.20 -37.25 7.47
C SER A 261 35.34 -38.36 6.85
N LEU A 262 34.21 -38.03 6.22
CA LEU A 262 33.40 -39.00 5.47
C LEU A 262 34.02 -39.39 4.11
N ALA A 263 34.77 -38.49 3.47
CA ALA A 263 35.43 -38.77 2.19
C ALA A 263 36.70 -39.65 2.33
N THR A 264 37.39 -39.62 3.48
CA THR A 264 38.57 -40.46 3.73
C THR A 264 38.19 -41.89 4.14
N ASN A 265 37.06 -42.11 4.81
CA ASN A 265 36.58 -43.47 5.12
C ASN A 265 35.97 -44.20 3.91
N ALA A 266 35.40 -43.49 2.93
CA ALA A 266 34.89 -44.10 1.71
C ALA A 266 36.01 -44.59 0.74
N LYS A 267 37.25 -44.12 0.92
CA LYS A 267 38.41 -44.56 0.12
C LYS A 267 39.19 -45.75 0.71
N ARG A 268 38.81 -46.25 1.88
CA ARG A 268 39.46 -47.43 2.52
C ARG A 268 38.72 -48.75 2.30
N HIS A 269 37.55 -48.74 1.65
CA HIS A 269 36.71 -49.92 1.44
C HIS A 269 36.45 -50.27 -0.04
N ASN A 270 37.24 -49.73 -0.97
CA ASN A 270 37.34 -50.23 -2.34
C ASN A 270 38.78 -50.63 -2.65
#